data_AF-A0A8J4X1T2-F1
#
_entry.id   AF-A0A8J4X1T2-F1
#
_cell.length_a   1.000
_cell.length_b   1.000
_cell.length_c   1.000
_cell.angle_alpha   90.00
_cell.angle_beta   90.00
_cell.angle_gamma   90.00
#
_symmetry.space_group_name_H-M   'P 1'
#
loop_
_entity.id
_entity.type
_entity.pdbx_description
1 polymer ?
#
loop_
_entity_poly.entity_id
_entity_poly.type
_entity_poly.pdbx_seq_one_letter_code
_entity_poly.pdbx_strand_id
1 'polypeptide(L)'
;MGQEISRCKTSVRRGHPNPVFKETFVFQVALFQLSDVTLMVAVYNRRNMKRKEMIGWLALGQNSSGEEEALHWQDMKESSNQQ
;
A
#
# COMPACT_ATOMS: atom_id res chain seq x y z
N MET A 1 5.78 -16.37 5.66
CA MET A 1 5.78 -15.39 4.55
C MET A 1 4.39 -15.39 3.95
N GLY A 2 3.74 -14.23 3.84
CA GLY A 2 2.41 -14.14 3.25
C GLY A 2 2.43 -14.37 1.73
N GLN A 3 1.31 -14.84 1.18
CA GLN A 3 1.12 -14.98 -0.27
C GLN A 3 0.69 -13.64 -0.86
N GLU A 4 1.32 -13.21 -1.97
CA GLU A 4 0.85 -12.03 -2.71
C GLU A 4 -0.46 -12.36 -3.43
N ILE A 5 -1.53 -11.63 -3.11
CA ILE A 5 -2.86 -11.82 -3.70
C ILE A 5 -3.04 -10.94 -4.95
N SER A 6 -2.55 -9.70 -4.92
CA SER A 6 -2.65 -8.74 -6.02
C SER A 6 -1.56 -7.68 -5.93
N ARG A 7 -1.22 -7.08 -7.08
CA ARG A 7 -0.19 -6.05 -7.19
C ARG A 7 -0.53 -5.03 -8.27
N CYS A 8 -0.52 -3.76 -7.90
CA CYS A 8 -0.64 -2.62 -8.81
C CYS A 8 0.60 -1.72 -8.70
N LYS A 9 0.80 -0.83 -9.69
CA LYS A 9 1.91 0.13 -9.71
C LYS A 9 1.41 1.45 -10.29
N THR A 10 1.95 2.55 -9.79
CA THR A 10 1.70 3.88 -10.33
C THR A 10 2.44 4.11 -11.64
N SER A 11 2.06 5.19 -12.32
CA SER A 11 2.86 5.78 -13.39
C SER A 11 4.19 6.32 -12.86
N VAL A 12 5.24 6.30 -13.68
CA VAL A 12 6.55 6.85 -13.27
C VAL A 12 6.55 8.37 -13.38
N ARG A 13 6.75 9.07 -12.26
CA ARG A 13 7.00 10.53 -12.22
C ARG A 13 8.50 10.81 -12.23
N ARG A 14 9.03 11.42 -13.30
CA ARG A 14 10.47 11.74 -13.46
C ARG A 14 10.75 13.18 -13.07
N GLY A 15 11.90 13.44 -12.44
CA GLY A 15 12.36 14.81 -12.12
C GLY A 15 11.60 15.50 -10.98
N HIS A 16 10.71 14.80 -10.27
CA HIS A 16 9.94 15.35 -9.15
C HIS A 16 10.34 14.65 -7.85
N PRO A 17 11.10 15.29 -6.93
CA PRO A 17 11.45 14.70 -5.64
C PRO A 17 10.23 14.54 -4.72
N ASN A 18 9.17 15.32 -4.97
CA ASN A 18 7.88 15.27 -4.28
C ASN A 18 6.78 14.96 -5.30
N PRO A 19 6.65 13.70 -5.77
CA PRO A 19 5.72 13.35 -6.83
C PRO A 19 4.26 13.38 -6.34
N VAL A 20 3.36 13.84 -7.21
CA VAL A 20 1.90 13.76 -7.01
C VAL A 20 1.32 12.77 -8.02
N PHE A 21 0.73 11.67 -7.53
CA PHE A 21 0.21 10.60 -8.40
C PHE A 21 -1.25 10.82 -8.78
N LYS A 22 -2.14 11.04 -7.80
CA LYS A 22 -3.61 11.09 -7.99
C LYS A 22 -4.16 9.85 -8.73
N GLU A 23 -3.56 8.69 -8.45
CA GLU A 23 -3.97 7.40 -9.01
C GLU A 23 -4.70 6.60 -7.93
N THR A 24 -5.80 5.93 -8.29
CA THR A 24 -6.60 5.10 -7.39
C THR A 24 -6.41 3.63 -7.73
N PHE A 25 -6.23 2.79 -6.71
CA PHE A 25 -6.14 1.35 -6.84
C PHE A 25 -7.28 0.69 -6.07
N VAL A 26 -7.85 -0.37 -6.64
CA VAL A 26 -8.93 -1.15 -6.03
C VAL A 26 -8.45 -2.59 -5.87
N PHE A 27 -8.55 -3.11 -4.65
CA PHE A 27 -8.24 -4.49 -4.31
C PHE A 27 -9.49 -5.14 -3.75
N GLN A 28 -9.93 -6.23 -4.37
CA GLN A 28 -11.07 -6.99 -3.87
C GLN A 28 -10.59 -7.96 -2.80
N VAL A 29 -11.15 -7.84 -1.59
CA VAL A 29 -10.85 -8.70 -0.43
C VAL A 29 -12.18 -9.12 0.17
N ALA A 30 -12.35 -10.40 0.47
CA ALA A 30 -13.54 -10.87 1.17
C ALA A 30 -13.50 -10.37 2.62
N LEU A 31 -14.65 -9.95 3.16
CA LEU A 31 -14.72 -9.32 4.49
C LEU A 31 -14.10 -10.20 5.60
N PHE A 32 -14.32 -11.52 5.55
CA PHE A 32 -13.76 -12.45 6.53
C PHE A 32 -12.23 -12.57 6.46
N GLN A 33 -11.62 -12.22 5.33
CA GLN A 33 -10.16 -12.22 5.15
C GLN A 33 -9.53 -10.88 5.54
N LEU A 34 -10.34 -9.81 5.67
CA LEU A 34 -9.84 -8.44 5.86
C LEU A 34 -8.97 -8.27 7.11
N SER A 35 -9.20 -9.09 8.14
CA SER A 35 -8.36 -9.10 9.35
C SER A 35 -6.98 -9.69 9.11
N ASP A 36 -6.82 -10.61 8.15
CA ASP A 36 -5.59 -11.37 7.92
C ASP A 36 -4.75 -10.83 6.76
N VAL A 37 -5.25 -9.83 6.02
CA VAL A 37 -4.50 -9.23 4.91
C VAL A 37 -3.56 -8.13 5.36
N THR A 38 -2.54 -7.87 4.54
CA THR A 38 -1.63 -6.74 4.70
C THR A 38 -1.47 -6.05 3.36
N LEU A 39 -1.77 -4.76 3.30
CA LEU A 39 -1.48 -3.90 2.17
C LEU A 39 -0.08 -3.32 2.33
N MET A 40 0.84 -3.71 1.44
CA MET A 40 2.21 -3.19 1.44
C MET A 40 2.36 -2.12 0.35
N VAL A 41 2.82 -0.95 0.74
CA VAL A 41 3.12 0.16 -0.17
C VAL A 41 4.63 0.41 -0.13
N ALA A 42 5.29 0.36 -1.30
CA ALA A 42 6.73 0.57 -1.40
C ALA A 42 7.04 1.64 -2.45
N VAL A 43 7.89 2.60 -2.06
CA VAL A 43 8.33 3.69 -2.92
C VAL A 43 9.69 3.34 -3.51
N TYR A 44 9.81 3.46 -4.83
CA TYR A 44 11.03 3.14 -5.55
C TYR A 44 11.56 4.36 -6.30
N ASN A 45 12.87 4.61 -6.17
CA ASN A 45 13.61 5.49 -7.06
C ASN A 45 14.02 4.70 -8.32
N ARG A 46 13.56 5.19 -9.47
CA ARG A 46 13.93 4.64 -10.78
C ARG A 46 14.87 5.60 -11.49
N ARG A 47 16.18 5.49 -11.22
CA ARG A 47 17.21 6.28 -11.91
C ARG A 47 17.34 5.86 -13.38
N ASN A 48 17.35 4.55 -13.65
CA ASN A 48 17.42 3.95 -14.99
C ASN A 48 16.46 2.75 -15.13
N MET A 49 16.21 2.27 -16.36
CA MET A 49 15.27 1.15 -16.60
C MET A 49 15.65 -0.15 -15.86
N LYS A 50 16.94 -0.36 -15.59
CA LYS A 50 17.52 -1.60 -15.05
C LYS A 50 17.69 -1.64 -13.52
N ARG A 51 17.70 -0.49 -12.83
CA ARG A 51 17.95 -0.43 -11.38
C ARG A 51 16.82 0.31 -10.68
N LYS A 52 16.10 -0.42 -9.84
CA LYS A 52 15.10 0.12 -8.92
C LYS A 52 15.68 0.06 -7.52
N GLU A 53 15.77 1.20 -6.88
CA GLU A 53 16.20 1.33 -5.49
C GLU A 53 14.94 1.57 -4.65
N MET A 54 14.70 0.74 -3.63
CA MET A 54 13.63 0.99 -2.68
C MET A 54 14.05 2.13 -1.77
N ILE A 55 13.24 3.19 -1.72
CA ILE A 55 13.47 4.35 -0.83
C ILE A 55 12.92 4.02 0.55
N GLY A 56 11.72 3.44 0.59
CA GLY A 56 11.02 3.09 1.81
C GLY A 56 9.74 2.32 1.51
N TRP A 57 9.11 1.83 2.56
CA TRP A 57 7.87 1.07 2.50
C TRP A 57 7.07 1.27 3.77
N LEU A 58 5.78 0.99 3.69
CA LEU A 58 4.86 0.89 4.82
C LEU A 58 3.93 -0.30 4.60
N ALA A 59 3.37 -0.79 5.69
CA ALA A 59 2.40 -1.87 5.68
C ALA A 59 1.17 -1.46 6.51
N LEU A 60 -0.02 -1.73 5.99
CA LEU A 60 -1.30 -1.50 6.64
C LEU A 60 -2.02 -2.86 6.77
N GLY A 61 -2.54 -3.22 7.93
CA GLY A 61 -3.32 -4.44 8.13
C GLY A 61 -2.80 -5.33 9.25
N GLN A 62 -2.88 -6.65 9.06
CA GLN A 62 -2.46 -7.65 10.05
C GLN A 62 -1.01 -7.46 10.51
N ASN A 63 -0.12 -7.04 9.61
CA ASN A 63 1.29 -6.81 9.88
C ASN A 63 1.65 -5.34 9.62
N SER A 64 0.89 -4.41 10.21
CA SER A 64 1.17 -2.96 10.09
C SER A 64 2.61 -2.61 10.51
N SER A 65 3.22 -1.64 9.81
CA SER A 65 4.60 -1.21 10.08
C SER A 65 4.78 -0.39 11.36
N GLY A 66 3.69 0.13 11.92
CA GLY A 66 3.68 0.97 13.11
C GLY A 66 2.27 1.20 13.65
N GLU A 67 2.18 1.98 14.72
CA GLU A 67 0.92 2.30 15.40
C GLU A 67 -0.01 3.15 14.53
N GLU A 68 0.52 4.17 13.85
CA GLU A 68 -0.25 5.02 12.94
C GLU A 68 -0.87 4.20 11.79
N GLU A 69 -0.10 3.27 11.22
CA GLU A 69 -0.57 2.37 10.18
C GLU A 69 -1.64 1.39 10.67
N ALA A 70 -1.54 0.92 11.92
CA ALA A 70 -2.56 0.08 12.52
C ALA A 70 -3.86 0.85 12.77
N LEU A 71 -3.78 2.08 13.29
CA LEU A 71 -4.92 2.96 13.51
C LEU A 71 -5.63 3.29 12.20
N HIS A 72 -4.90 3.67 11.16
CA HIS A 72 -5.48 3.95 9.85
C HIS A 72 -6.22 2.72 9.28
N TRP A 73 -5.68 1.50 9.45
CA TRP A 73 -6.39 0.29 9.02
C TRP A 73 -7.66 0.02 9.84
N GLN A 74 -7.65 0.31 11.14
CA GLN A 74 -8.83 0.19 12.00
C GLN A 74 -9.92 1.17 11.58
N ASP A 75 -9.59 2.45 11.40
CA ASP A 75 -10.52 3.48 10.94
C ASP A 75 -11.18 3.09 9.61
N MET A 76 -10.41 2.51 8.68
CA MET A 76 -10.94 2.00 7.41
C MET A 76 -11.92 0.84 7.61
N LYS A 77 -11.63 -0.12 8.50
CA LYS A 77 -12.54 -1.24 8.80
C LYS A 77 -13.83 -0.76 9.47
N GLU A 78 -13.74 0.22 10.36
CA GLU A 78 -14.88 0.75 11.10
C GLU A 78 -15.76 1.66 10.25
N SER A 79 -15.17 2.49 9.39
CA SER A 79 -15.93 3.30 8.42
C SER A 79 -16.69 2.44 7.42
N SER A 80 -16.19 1.24 7.10
CA SER A 80 -16.88 0.27 6.25
C SER A 80 -18.10 -0.39 6.94
N ASN A 81 -18.17 -0.36 8.27
CA ASN A 81 -19.29 -0.90 9.07
C ASN A 81 -20.43 0.13 9.27
N GLN A 82 -20.28 1.36 8.78
CA GLN A 82 -21.29 2.44 8.90
C GLN A 82 -22.16 2.60 7.63
N GLN A 83 -22.06 1.68 6.67
CA GLN A 83 -22.97 1.58 5.51
C GLN A 83 -23.88 0.36 5.63
#